data_AF-A0A355AZ40-F1
#
_entry.id   AF-A0A355AZ40-F1
#
_cell.length_a   1.000
_cell.length_b   1.000
_cell.length_c   1.000
_cell.angle_alpha   90.00
_cell.angle_beta   90.00
_cell.angle_gamma   90.00
#
_symmetry.space_group_name_H-M   'P 1'
#
loop_
_entity.id
_entity.type
_entity.pdbx_description
1 polymer ?
#
loop_
_entity_poly.entity_id
_entity_poly.type
_entity_poly.pdbx_seq_one_letter_code
_entity_poly.pdbx_strand_id
1 'polypeptide(L)'
;MPTHKLREHWRKIYRTEPPRRIPRDLLMRAVAYQIQERALGGLDQKTKRRLRTLARTLETDGRLPISSGPSLKPGAKLIREWHGKTYRVAVLEDGFEFDGERYRSLSRIAQEITGAHWSGRRFFGLAKKEQSPPALEGESS
;
A
#
# COMPACT_ATOMS: atom_id res chain seq x y z
N MET A 1 24.95 -11.69 -19.52
CA MET A 1 25.01 -10.62 -20.55
C MET A 1 25.90 -9.46 -20.08
N PRO A 2 26.94 -9.08 -20.85
CA PRO A 2 27.82 -7.94 -20.53
C PRO A 2 27.12 -6.58 -20.60
N THR A 3 27.59 -5.57 -19.87
CA THR A 3 26.95 -4.24 -19.74
C THR A 3 26.83 -3.50 -21.09
N HIS A 4 27.84 -3.61 -21.97
CA HIS A 4 27.77 -3.00 -23.30
C HIS A 4 26.63 -3.59 -24.14
N LYS A 5 26.41 -4.91 -24.09
CA LYS A 5 25.28 -5.56 -24.77
C LYS A 5 23.94 -5.13 -24.19
N LEU A 6 23.85 -4.89 -22.88
CA LEU A 6 22.63 -4.37 -22.22
C LEU A 6 22.29 -2.96 -22.73
N ARG A 7 23.30 -2.09 -22.87
CA ARG A 7 23.13 -0.75 -23.42
C ARG A 7 22.75 -0.75 -24.90
N GLU A 8 23.31 -1.68 -25.67
CA GLU A 8 22.92 -1.89 -27.07
C GLU A 8 21.47 -2.35 -27.19
N HIS A 9 21.05 -3.31 -26.36
CA HIS A 9 19.64 -3.74 -26.30
C HIS A 9 18.72 -2.59 -25.90
N TRP A 10 19.09 -1.80 -24.88
CA TRP A 10 18.32 -0.61 -24.50
C TRP A 10 18.10 0.32 -25.69
N ARG A 11 19.17 0.67 -26.43
CA ARG A 11 19.06 1.53 -27.62
C ARG A 11 18.16 0.94 -28.70
N LYS A 12 18.24 -0.37 -28.93
CA LYS A 12 17.38 -1.07 -29.90
C LYS A 12 15.90 -1.03 -29.49
N ILE A 13 15.61 -1.12 -28.20
CA ILE A 13 14.25 -1.19 -27.65
C ILE A 13 13.63 0.20 -27.53
N TYR A 14 14.31 1.08 -26.80
CA TYR A 14 13.77 2.38 -26.39
C TYR A 14 14.17 3.52 -27.32
N ARG A 15 14.96 3.24 -28.38
CA ARG A 15 15.46 4.21 -29.37
C ARG A 15 16.13 5.46 -28.75
N THR A 16 16.62 5.31 -27.53
CA THR A 16 17.22 6.36 -26.71
C THR A 16 18.48 5.82 -26.04
N GLU A 17 19.41 6.70 -25.65
CA GLU A 17 20.57 6.28 -24.86
C GLU A 17 20.12 5.99 -23.42
N PRO A 18 20.57 4.87 -22.80
CA PRO A 18 20.31 4.63 -21.39
C PRO A 18 20.88 5.76 -20.52
N PRO A 19 20.19 6.15 -19.41
CA PRO A 19 20.68 7.18 -18.51
C PRO A 19 22.12 6.89 -18.04
N ARG A 20 22.99 7.89 -18.06
CA ARG A 20 24.44 7.70 -17.84
C ARG A 20 24.79 6.95 -16.55
N ARG A 21 23.99 7.12 -15.49
CA ARG A 21 24.19 6.53 -14.14
C ARG A 21 23.20 5.41 -13.80
N ILE A 22 22.58 4.78 -14.79
CA ILE A 22 21.68 3.66 -14.52
C ILE A 22 22.46 2.45 -13.97
N PRO A 23 22.05 1.85 -12.83
CA PRO A 23 22.68 0.63 -12.33
C PRO A 23 22.53 -0.52 -13.32
N ARG A 24 23.56 -1.37 -13.41
CA ARG A 24 23.55 -2.53 -14.32
C ARG A 24 22.36 -3.46 -14.09
N ASP A 25 21.97 -3.67 -12.83
CA ASP A 25 20.80 -4.49 -12.47
C ASP A 25 19.51 -3.94 -13.08
N LEU A 26 19.32 -2.62 -13.02
CA LEU A 26 18.13 -1.97 -13.58
C LEU A 26 18.12 -2.05 -15.13
N LEU A 27 19.28 -1.91 -15.77
CA LEU A 27 19.41 -2.18 -17.22
C LEU A 27 19.04 -3.61 -17.57
N MET A 28 19.51 -4.58 -16.79
CA MET A 28 19.20 -5.98 -17.01
C MET A 28 17.70 -6.26 -16.86
N ARG A 29 17.06 -5.69 -15.83
CA ARG A 29 15.62 -5.81 -15.61
C ARG A 29 14.81 -5.19 -16.74
N ALA A 30 15.19 -4.02 -17.24
CA ALA A 30 14.52 -3.39 -18.37
C ALA A 30 14.58 -4.25 -19.64
N VAL A 31 15.76 -4.81 -19.94
CA VAL A 31 15.92 -5.73 -21.08
C VAL A 31 15.13 -7.03 -20.87
N ALA A 32 15.17 -7.61 -19.67
CA ALA A 32 14.42 -8.82 -19.33
C ALA A 32 12.90 -8.60 -19.44
N TYR A 33 12.40 -7.48 -18.94
CA TYR A 33 11.00 -7.08 -19.06
C TYR A 33 10.55 -7.04 -20.51
N GLN A 34 11.36 -6.47 -21.41
CA GLN A 34 11.02 -6.43 -22.83
C GLN A 34 10.93 -7.81 -23.47
N ILE A 35 11.84 -8.72 -23.11
CA ILE A 35 11.81 -10.10 -23.60
C ILE A 35 10.54 -10.80 -23.11
N GLN A 36 10.18 -10.59 -21.84
CA GLN A 36 8.94 -11.10 -21.26
C GLN A 36 7.72 -10.53 -21.96
N GLU A 37 7.68 -9.23 -22.22
CA GLU A 37 6.55 -8.56 -22.88
C GLU A 37 6.29 -9.11 -24.29
N ARG A 38 7.36 -9.40 -25.04
CA ARG A 38 7.26 -10.02 -26.37
C ARG A 38 6.73 -11.45 -26.33
N ALA A 39 7.06 -12.21 -25.30
CA ALA A 39 6.68 -13.62 -25.17
C ALA A 39 5.29 -13.80 -24.54
N LEU A 40 4.95 -12.97 -23.55
CA LEU A 40 3.77 -13.14 -22.69
C LEU A 40 2.69 -12.08 -22.95
N GLY A 41 2.96 -11.10 -23.80
CA GLY A 41 2.11 -9.94 -23.98
C GLY A 41 2.38 -8.86 -22.93
N GLY A 42 2.03 -7.62 -23.28
CA GLY A 42 2.19 -6.47 -22.40
C GLY A 42 1.15 -6.38 -21.30
N LEU A 43 1.19 -5.26 -20.57
CA LEU A 43 0.19 -4.98 -19.54
C LEU A 43 -1.22 -5.02 -20.13
N ASP A 44 -2.12 -5.73 -19.45
CA ASP A 44 -3.55 -5.77 -19.80
C ASP A 44 -4.17 -4.37 -19.82
N GLN A 45 -5.22 -4.20 -20.62
CA GLN A 45 -5.91 -2.93 -20.81
C GLN A 45 -6.48 -2.38 -19.49
N LYS A 46 -6.95 -3.25 -18.58
CA LYS A 46 -7.38 -2.85 -17.24
C LYS A 46 -6.23 -2.26 -16.43
N THR A 47 -5.06 -2.88 -16.49
CA THR A 47 -3.84 -2.43 -15.82
C THR A 47 -3.35 -1.10 -16.39
N LYS A 48 -3.33 -0.94 -17.72
CA LYS A 48 -2.98 0.33 -18.39
C LYS A 48 -3.92 1.46 -18.00
N ARG A 49 -5.24 1.20 -17.97
CA ARG A 49 -6.24 2.19 -17.52
C ARG A 49 -5.98 2.63 -16.07
N ARG A 50 -5.74 1.67 -15.17
CA ARG A 50 -5.44 1.96 -13.77
C ARG A 50 -4.17 2.81 -13.61
N LEU A 51 -3.12 2.50 -14.36
CA LEU A 51 -1.88 3.30 -14.34
C LEU A 51 -2.11 4.74 -14.81
N ARG A 52 -2.91 4.95 -15.86
CA ARG A 52 -3.28 6.31 -16.32
C ARG A 52 -4.07 7.09 -15.27
N THR A 53 -5.04 6.45 -14.62
CA THR A 53 -5.80 7.07 -13.53
C THR A 53 -4.87 7.50 -12.40
N LEU A 54 -3.96 6.61 -11.97
CA LEU A 54 -2.99 6.91 -10.93
C LEU A 54 -2.03 8.05 -11.30
N ALA A 55 -1.54 8.09 -12.55
CA ALA A 55 -0.71 9.19 -13.04
C ALA A 55 -1.45 10.53 -12.97
N ARG A 56 -2.72 10.56 -13.38
CA ARG A 56 -3.55 11.76 -13.31
C ARG A 56 -3.81 12.22 -11.87
N THR A 57 -4.07 11.28 -10.96
CA THR A 57 -4.20 11.59 -9.53
C THR A 57 -2.90 12.14 -8.96
N LEU A 58 -1.74 11.62 -9.36
CA LEU A 58 -0.44 12.14 -8.93
C LEU A 58 -0.18 13.57 -9.43
N GLU A 59 -0.52 13.86 -10.68
CA GLU A 59 -0.40 15.21 -11.25
C GLU A 59 -1.32 16.21 -10.55
N THR A 60 -2.50 15.77 -10.10
CA THR A 60 -3.52 16.64 -9.49
C THR A 60 -3.30 16.84 -7.99
N ASP A 61 -3.06 15.75 -7.25
CA ASP A 61 -3.04 15.74 -5.78
C ASP A 61 -1.62 15.65 -5.20
N GLY A 62 -0.59 15.49 -6.04
CA GLY A 62 0.81 15.29 -5.62
C GLY A 62 1.05 13.99 -4.82
N ARG A 63 0.02 13.15 -4.65
CA ARG A 63 0.06 11.91 -3.87
C ARG A 63 -0.68 10.79 -4.59
N LEU A 64 -0.02 9.65 -4.69
CA LEU A 64 -0.65 8.42 -5.18
C LEU A 64 -1.52 7.80 -4.07
N PRO A 65 -2.76 7.39 -4.35
CA PRO A 65 -3.54 6.55 -3.45
C PRO A 65 -2.98 5.11 -3.52
N ILE A 66 -1.77 4.94 -3.01
CA ILE A 66 -1.21 3.61 -2.76
C ILE A 66 -2.11 3.03 -1.67
N SER A 67 -2.87 1.98 -2.01
CA SER A 67 -3.72 1.26 -1.06
C SER A 67 -2.94 1.00 0.23
N SER A 68 -3.32 1.73 1.27
CA SER A 68 -2.61 1.83 2.53
C SER A 68 -3.02 0.67 3.43
N GLY A 69 -2.30 -0.45 3.26
CA GLY A 69 -2.32 -1.58 4.19
C GLY A 69 -3.03 -2.82 3.65
N PRO A 70 -2.92 -3.94 4.38
CA PRO A 70 -3.53 -5.21 4.01
C PRO A 70 -5.04 -5.04 3.77
N SER A 71 -5.53 -5.60 2.67
CA SER A 71 -6.96 -5.76 2.42
C SER A 71 -7.52 -6.72 3.47
N LEU A 72 -8.35 -6.19 4.36
CA LEU A 72 -9.09 -7.00 5.31
C LEU A 72 -10.11 -7.81 4.54
N LYS A 73 -10.02 -9.14 4.62
CA LYS A 73 -11.04 -10.02 4.05
C LYS A 73 -12.20 -10.13 5.05
N PRO A 74 -13.46 -10.18 4.59
CA PRO A 74 -14.60 -10.55 5.43
C PRO A 74 -14.31 -11.86 6.18
N GLY A 75 -14.69 -11.93 7.44
CA GLY A 75 -14.38 -13.04 8.35
C GLY A 75 -13.05 -12.90 9.11
N ALA A 76 -12.20 -11.92 8.78
CA ALA A 76 -11.03 -11.62 9.60
C ALA A 76 -11.45 -11.06 10.97
N LYS A 77 -10.64 -11.32 12.01
CA LYS A 77 -10.82 -10.74 13.35
C LYS A 77 -9.62 -9.86 13.68
N LEU A 78 -9.89 -8.62 14.07
CA LEU A 78 -8.91 -7.70 14.63
C LEU A 78 -8.94 -7.81 16.15
N ILE A 79 -7.78 -7.95 16.77
CA ILE A 79 -7.64 -8.04 18.22
C ILE A 79 -6.74 -6.90 18.66
N ARG A 80 -7.20 -6.13 19.65
CA ARG A 80 -6.45 -5.02 20.23
C ARG A 80 -6.58 -5.01 21.74
N GLU A 81 -5.45 -4.93 22.42
CA GLU A 81 -5.41 -4.65 23.85
C GLU A 81 -5.33 -3.13 24.08
N TRP A 82 -6.16 -2.62 24.99
CA TRP A 82 -6.19 -1.22 25.39
C TRP A 82 -6.63 -1.13 26.86
N HIS A 83 -5.85 -0.43 27.70
CA HIS A 83 -6.06 -0.34 29.16
C HIS A 83 -6.33 -1.70 29.83
N GLY A 84 -5.57 -2.73 29.47
CA GLY A 84 -5.72 -4.09 30.02
C GLY A 84 -6.97 -4.85 29.57
N LYS A 85 -7.81 -4.28 28.71
CA LYS A 85 -8.96 -4.95 28.09
C LYS A 85 -8.64 -5.36 26.66
N THR A 86 -8.97 -6.60 26.31
CA THR A 86 -8.85 -7.10 24.94
C THR A 86 -10.15 -6.89 24.17
N TYR A 87 -10.07 -6.14 23.08
CA TYR A 87 -11.18 -5.84 22.17
C TYR A 87 -11.06 -6.69 20.91
N ARG A 88 -12.18 -7.27 20.47
CA ARG A 88 -12.27 -8.11 19.28
C ARG A 88 -13.27 -7.50 18.31
N VAL A 89 -12.82 -7.27 17.07
CA VAL A 89 -13.64 -6.70 16.00
C VAL A 89 -13.67 -7.69 14.84
N ALA A 90 -14.86 -8.08 14.40
CA ALA A 90 -15.03 -8.91 13.21
C ALA A 90 -15.16 -8.03 11.97
N VAL A 91 -14.51 -8.43 10.88
CA VAL A 91 -14.65 -7.78 9.57
C VAL A 91 -15.82 -8.42 8.85
N LEU A 92 -16.81 -7.61 8.46
CA LEU A 92 -17.97 -8.02 7.66
C LEU A 92 -17.72 -7.65 6.19
N GLU A 93 -18.62 -8.06 5.28
CA GLU A 93 -18.57 -7.65 3.87
C GLU A 93 -18.66 -6.13 3.70
N ASP A 94 -19.58 -5.50 4.45
CA ASP A 94 -19.90 -4.08 4.32
C ASP A 94 -19.52 -3.24 5.56
N GLY A 95 -18.61 -3.73 6.40
CA GLY A 95 -18.19 -3.00 7.61
C GLY A 95 -17.51 -3.87 8.66
N PHE A 96 -17.83 -3.58 9.92
CA PHE A 96 -17.22 -4.21 11.09
C PHE A 96 -18.29 -4.51 12.13
N GLU A 97 -18.07 -5.53 12.94
CA GLU A 97 -18.88 -5.84 14.10
C GLU A 97 -18.03 -5.75 15.37
N PHE A 98 -18.53 -5.04 16.37
CA PHE A 98 -17.90 -4.88 17.67
C PHE A 98 -18.97 -4.91 18.74
N ASP A 99 -18.81 -5.79 19.74
CA ASP A 99 -19.75 -5.98 20.85
C ASP A 99 -21.22 -6.22 20.43
N GLY A 100 -21.41 -6.91 19.30
CA GLY A 100 -22.74 -7.18 18.74
C GLY A 100 -23.33 -6.05 17.90
N GLU A 101 -22.67 -4.90 17.82
CA GLU A 101 -23.10 -3.76 16.99
C GLU A 101 -22.31 -3.65 15.68
N ARG A 102 -22.99 -3.16 14.63
CA ARG A 102 -22.41 -2.97 13.29
C ARG A 102 -21.90 -1.54 13.10
N TYR A 103 -20.65 -1.44 12.64
CA TYR A 103 -19.97 -0.18 12.38
C TYR A 103 -19.52 -0.08 10.91
N ARG A 104 -19.69 1.11 10.33
CA ARG A 104 -19.21 1.42 8.97
C ARG A 104 -17.69 1.70 8.91
N SER A 105 -17.05 1.96 10.06
CA SER A 105 -15.62 2.32 10.10
C SER A 105 -14.92 1.90 11.40
N LEU A 106 -13.64 1.51 11.27
CA LEU A 106 -12.77 1.19 12.42
C LEU A 106 -12.48 2.40 13.30
N SER A 107 -12.50 3.63 12.74
CA SER A 107 -12.25 4.83 13.53
C SER A 107 -13.37 5.07 14.54
N ARG A 108 -14.61 4.73 14.20
CA ARG A 108 -15.74 4.83 15.14
C ARG A 108 -15.59 3.84 16.28
N ILE A 109 -15.16 2.61 15.98
CA ILE A 109 -14.85 1.61 17.03
C ILE A 109 -13.66 2.07 17.90
N ALA A 110 -12.62 2.64 17.29
CA ALA A 110 -11.48 3.15 18.05
C ALA A 110 -11.88 4.32 18.97
N GLN A 111 -12.80 5.18 18.52
CA GLN A 111 -13.35 6.25 19.35
C GLN A 111 -14.23 5.71 20.49
N GLU A 112 -15.04 4.68 20.23
CA GLU A 112 -15.83 3.98 21.26
C GLU A 112 -14.93 3.38 22.34
N ILE A 113 -13.79 2.80 21.96
CA ILE A 113 -12.85 2.15 22.88
C ILE A 113 -12.00 3.18 23.65
N THR A 114 -11.51 4.21 22.97
CA THR A 114 -10.53 5.16 23.55
C THR A 114 -11.15 6.45 24.09
N GLY A 115 -12.42 6.75 23.77
CA GLY A 115 -13.08 8.02 24.05
C GLY A 115 -12.56 9.21 23.22
N ALA A 116 -11.50 9.00 22.42
CA ALA A 116 -10.83 10.05 21.66
C ALA A 116 -10.82 9.72 20.16
N HIS A 117 -10.66 10.72 19.32
CA HIS A 117 -10.60 10.50 17.87
C HIS A 117 -9.25 9.88 17.45
N TRP A 118 -9.25 8.57 17.23
CA TRP A 118 -8.10 7.82 16.72
C TRP A 118 -8.32 7.33 15.30
N SER A 119 -7.23 7.26 14.52
CA SER A 119 -7.26 6.54 13.25
C SER A 119 -7.47 5.05 13.53
N GLY A 120 -8.62 4.50 13.16
CA GLY A 120 -8.95 3.09 13.41
C GLY A 120 -7.91 2.13 12.84
N ARG A 121 -7.40 2.40 11.63
CA ARG A 121 -6.33 1.59 11.04
C ARG A 121 -5.05 1.61 11.87
N ARG A 122 -4.67 2.74 12.48
CA ARG A 122 -3.48 2.82 13.35
C ARG A 122 -3.73 2.12 14.68
N PHE A 123 -4.90 2.34 15.28
CA PHE A 123 -5.30 1.69 16.53
C PHE A 123 -5.25 0.15 16.43
N PHE A 124 -5.74 -0.40 15.32
CA PHE A 124 -5.71 -1.85 15.04
C PHE A 124 -4.43 -2.33 14.33
N GLY A 125 -3.37 -1.51 14.23
CA GLY A 125 -2.08 -1.94 13.69
C GLY A 125 -2.07 -2.27 12.18
N LEU A 126 -3.04 -1.74 11.42
CA LEU A 126 -3.21 -1.97 9.98
C LEU A 126 -2.46 -0.95 9.09
N ALA A 127 -1.84 0.06 9.70
CA ALA A 127 -1.00 1.03 9.00
C ALA A 127 0.40 0.45 8.72
N LYS A 128 1.02 0.89 7.62
CA LYS A 128 2.41 0.51 7.28
C LYS A 128 3.34 0.92 8.42
N LYS A 129 4.30 0.05 8.76
CA LYS A 129 5.30 0.24 9.81
C LYS A 129 6.24 1.42 9.46
N GLU A 130 5.81 2.65 9.70
CA GLU A 130 6.74 3.74 10.02
C GLU A 130 6.92 3.70 11.52
N GLN A 131 8.13 3.32 11.94
CA GLN A 131 8.51 3.36 13.34
C GLN A 131 8.41 4.81 13.83
N SER A 132 7.54 5.06 14.80
CA SER A 132 7.64 6.21 15.70
C SER A 132 7.01 5.85 17.04
N PRO A 133 7.56 6.35 18.15
CA PRO A 133 7.52 5.73 19.47
C PRO A 133 6.16 5.92 20.16
N PRO A 134 5.90 5.21 21.27
CA PRO A 134 4.71 5.45 22.08
C PRO A 134 4.86 6.84 22.72
N ALA A 135 4.02 7.79 22.33
CA ALA A 135 3.77 8.97 23.14
C ALA A 135 2.78 8.55 24.24
N LEU A 136 3.33 8.10 25.36
CA LEU A 136 2.76 8.36 26.69
C LEU A 136 3.33 9.74 27.05
N GLU A 137 2.59 10.71 27.59
CA GLU A 137 1.91 10.69 28.88
C GLU A 137 0.81 11.76 28.90
N GLY A 138 -0.36 11.41 29.43
CA GLY A 138 -1.30 12.39 29.96
C GLY A 138 -1.03 12.51 31.46
N GLU A 139 -0.28 13.54 31.85
CA GLU A 139 -0.29 14.05 33.22
C GLU A 139 -1.61 14.80 33.43
N SER A 140 -2.35 14.43 34.47
CA SER A 140 -3.26 15.34 35.18
C SER A 140 -3.42 14.77 36.60
N SER A 141 -2.61 15.32 37.52
CA SER A 141 -2.94 15.36 38.94
C SER A 141 -4.01 16.42 39.20
#